data_AF-A0A0F9E231-F1
#
_entry.id   AF-A0A0F9E231-F1
#
_cell.length_a   1.000
_cell.length_b   1.000
_cell.length_c   1.000
_cell.angle_alpha   90.00
_cell.angle_beta   90.00
_cell.angle_gamma   90.00
#
_symmetry.space_group_name_H-M   'P 1'
#
loop_
_entity.id
_entity.type
_entity.pdbx_description
1 polymer ?
#
loop_
_entity_poly.entity_id
_entity_poly.type
_entity_poly.pdbx_seq_one_letter_code
_entity_poly.pdbx_strand_id
1 'polypeptide(L)'
;MTTERKIHNHKSEIHVDYTIEQYGYHPDKLGRTSIKFVIANCRFCGQVMPVRKGFFNKAGSACHKECRMKEQSLCGSPFANKEVREKSKETNLKRYGFEYASQNKEIGNRISIARKSKVRKKIDNLLFRMDPLGETSVHEYDDHISVSFLEHDLTFILNFNDSCTELAGANRTAQLKKKEYWNVRGNRCFQVFEHQWEARSDQILNFLKTILHFNAVKVAGRKCVISSDNCKDIFNSNHIQGYG
;
A
#
# COMPACT_ATOMS: atom_id res chain seq x y z
N MET A 1 3.94 -33.26 18.89
CA MET A 1 3.26 -32.46 19.92
C MET A 1 2.52 -31.33 19.22
N THR A 2 1.19 -31.34 19.24
CA THR A 2 0.35 -30.26 18.72
C THR A 2 0.48 -29.06 19.67
N THR A 3 1.46 -28.20 19.42
CA THR A 3 1.53 -26.90 20.10
C THR A 3 0.31 -26.09 19.67
N GLU A 4 -0.53 -25.71 20.63
CA GLU A 4 -1.63 -24.80 20.37
C GLU A 4 -1.07 -23.52 19.72
N ARG A 5 -1.51 -23.21 18.49
CA ARG A 5 -1.01 -22.06 17.72
C ARG A 5 -1.42 -20.71 18.30
N LYS A 6 -2.32 -20.76 19.26
CA LYS A 6 -2.95 -19.64 19.94
C LYS A 6 -2.68 -19.84 21.42
N ILE A 7 -2.18 -18.81 22.06
CA ILE A 7 -1.90 -18.79 23.49
C ILE A 7 -3.13 -18.25 24.21
N HIS A 8 -3.68 -19.04 25.12
CA HIS A 8 -4.89 -18.73 25.90
C HIS A 8 -4.55 -18.51 27.37
N ASN A 9 -3.68 -17.54 27.64
CA ASN A 9 -3.32 -17.16 29.02
C ASN A 9 -4.55 -16.73 29.83
N HIS A 10 -5.55 -16.14 29.17
CA HIS A 10 -6.79 -15.68 29.78
C HIS A 10 -8.00 -16.20 29.00
N LYS A 11 -9.07 -16.54 29.72
CA LYS A 11 -10.37 -16.90 29.15
C LYS A 11 -10.88 -15.74 28.29
N SER A 12 -11.22 -16.02 27.03
CA SER A 12 -11.77 -14.99 26.14
C SER A 12 -13.23 -14.74 26.48
N GLU A 13 -13.53 -13.53 26.92
CA GLU A 13 -14.83 -13.13 27.43
C GLU A 13 -15.23 -11.75 26.91
N ILE A 14 -16.49 -11.63 26.51
CA ILE A 14 -17.11 -10.34 26.18
C ILE A 14 -17.82 -9.88 27.45
N HIS A 15 -17.47 -8.69 27.91
CA HIS A 15 -18.14 -8.02 29.02
C HIS A 15 -19.44 -7.41 28.51
N VAL A 16 -20.54 -8.15 28.66
CA VAL A 16 -21.87 -7.76 28.18
C VAL A 16 -22.31 -6.44 28.80
N ASP A 17 -22.22 -6.33 30.12
CA ASP A 17 -22.67 -5.13 30.86
C ASP A 17 -21.90 -3.89 30.41
N TYR A 18 -20.57 -3.98 30.33
CA TYR A 18 -19.74 -2.87 29.86
C TYR A 18 -20.00 -2.54 28.39
N THR A 19 -20.36 -3.52 27.56
CA THR A 19 -20.72 -3.27 26.16
C THR A 19 -22.05 -2.51 26.06
N ILE A 20 -23.04 -2.87 26.88
CA ILE A 20 -24.34 -2.20 26.93
C ILE A 20 -24.16 -0.79 27.47
N GLU A 21 -23.41 -0.61 28.55
CA GLU A 21 -23.13 0.69 29.16
C GLU A 21 -22.42 1.63 28.17
N GLN A 22 -21.40 1.15 27.46
CA GLN A 22 -20.60 1.98 26.56
C GLN A 22 -21.24 2.22 25.19
N TYR A 23 -22.01 1.25 24.65
CA TYR A 23 -22.49 1.32 23.27
C TYR A 23 -24.01 1.19 23.10
N GLY A 24 -24.76 0.91 24.17
CA GLY A 24 -26.22 0.87 24.16
C GLY A 24 -26.85 -0.33 23.45
N TYR A 25 -26.08 -1.39 23.18
CA TYR A 25 -26.61 -2.60 22.53
C TYR A 25 -26.03 -3.89 23.11
N HIS A 26 -26.83 -4.96 23.06
CA HIS A 26 -26.42 -6.28 23.53
C HIS A 26 -25.52 -6.99 22.49
N PRO A 27 -24.35 -7.54 22.88
CA PRO A 27 -23.42 -8.23 21.96
C PRO A 27 -24.03 -9.37 21.15
N ASP A 28 -25.00 -10.09 21.69
CA ASP A 28 -25.64 -11.23 21.03
C ASP A 28 -26.61 -10.84 19.92
N LYS A 29 -27.04 -9.57 19.89
CA LYS A 29 -27.79 -9.02 18.75
C LYS A 29 -26.89 -8.75 17.55
N LEU A 30 -25.56 -8.90 17.70
CA LEU A 30 -24.59 -8.64 16.64
C LEU A 30 -24.26 -9.92 15.87
N GLY A 31 -24.32 -9.84 14.54
CA GLY A 31 -23.85 -10.92 13.67
C GLY A 31 -22.35 -11.19 13.81
N ARG A 32 -21.93 -12.40 13.40
CA ARG A 32 -20.54 -12.87 13.50
C ARG A 32 -19.53 -12.02 12.73
N THR A 33 -19.96 -11.29 11.71
CA THR A 33 -19.14 -10.39 10.88
C THR A 33 -19.35 -8.91 11.21
N SER A 34 -20.07 -8.62 12.30
CA SER A 34 -20.41 -7.24 12.68
C SER A 34 -19.15 -6.39 12.90
N ILE A 35 -19.17 -5.20 12.32
CA ILE A 35 -18.13 -4.18 12.50
C ILE A 35 -18.28 -3.42 13.83
N LYS A 36 -19.40 -3.60 14.53
CA LYS A 36 -19.68 -2.95 15.82
C LYS A 36 -18.70 -3.42 16.89
N PHE A 37 -18.42 -2.53 17.84
CA PHE A 37 -17.51 -2.81 18.95
C PHE A 37 -18.23 -3.48 20.11
N VAL A 38 -17.48 -4.31 20.83
CA VAL A 38 -17.84 -4.91 22.11
C VAL A 38 -16.66 -4.75 23.08
N ILE A 39 -16.94 -4.68 24.37
CA ILE A 39 -15.89 -4.67 25.40
C ILE A 39 -15.53 -6.11 25.71
N ALA A 40 -14.25 -6.48 25.54
CA ALA A 40 -13.77 -7.84 25.77
C ALA A 40 -12.35 -7.84 26.31
N ASN A 41 -11.97 -8.90 27.00
CA ASN A 41 -10.59 -9.09 27.45
C ASN A 41 -9.72 -9.72 26.35
N CYS A 42 -8.46 -9.32 26.31
CA CYS A 42 -7.46 -9.93 25.43
C CYS A 42 -7.09 -11.32 25.97
N ARG A 43 -7.19 -12.37 25.13
CA ARG A 43 -6.83 -13.75 25.54
C ARG A 43 -5.36 -13.96 25.90
N PHE A 44 -4.49 -13.03 25.49
CA PHE A 44 -3.05 -13.11 25.70
C PHE A 44 -2.59 -12.38 26.97
N CYS A 45 -3.13 -11.19 27.25
CA CYS A 45 -2.69 -10.35 28.38
C CYS A 45 -3.81 -9.99 29.38
N GLY A 46 -5.06 -10.39 29.14
CA GLY A 46 -6.19 -10.17 30.05
C GLY A 46 -6.75 -8.75 30.07
N GLN A 47 -6.05 -7.77 29.49
CA GLN A 47 -6.52 -6.38 29.46
C GLN A 47 -7.86 -6.25 28.73
N VAL A 48 -8.78 -5.50 29.35
CA VAL A 48 -10.14 -5.21 28.88
C VAL A 48 -10.09 -4.02 27.93
N MET A 49 -10.67 -4.15 26.74
CA MET A 49 -10.65 -3.09 25.74
C MET A 49 -11.82 -3.23 24.75
N PRO A 50 -12.14 -2.16 23.99
CA PRO A 50 -13.06 -2.26 22.86
C PRO A 50 -12.45 -3.03 21.69
N VAL A 51 -13.22 -3.98 21.15
CA VAL A 51 -12.83 -4.82 20.01
C VAL A 51 -13.98 -4.96 19.03
N ARG A 52 -13.68 -5.08 17.73
CA ARG A 52 -14.73 -5.37 16.75
C ARG A 52 -15.27 -6.78 16.99
N LYS A 53 -16.59 -6.93 17.05
CA LYS A 53 -17.26 -8.24 17.24
C LYS A 53 -16.79 -9.27 16.21
N GLY A 54 -16.60 -8.86 14.96
CA GLY A 54 -16.09 -9.72 13.90
C GLY A 54 -14.69 -10.29 14.12
N PHE A 55 -13.87 -9.66 14.97
CA PHE A 55 -12.55 -10.18 15.33
C PHE A 55 -12.58 -11.16 16.51
N PHE A 56 -13.66 -11.15 17.29
CA PHE A 56 -13.88 -12.09 18.38
C PHE A 56 -14.50 -13.39 17.83
N ASN A 57 -13.65 -14.29 17.32
CA ASN A 57 -14.06 -15.62 16.83
C ASN A 57 -14.07 -16.67 17.96
N LYS A 58 -14.47 -17.92 17.65
CA LYS A 58 -14.56 -19.03 18.62
C LYS A 58 -13.30 -19.26 19.47
N ALA A 59 -12.12 -18.85 18.97
CA ALA A 59 -10.85 -19.03 19.66
C ALA A 59 -10.38 -17.76 20.40
N GLY A 60 -11.24 -16.74 20.54
CA GLY A 60 -10.93 -15.45 21.12
C GLY A 60 -9.97 -14.59 20.29
N SER A 61 -9.74 -13.37 20.75
CA SER A 61 -8.84 -12.39 20.10
C SER A 61 -7.67 -12.01 21.00
N ALA A 62 -6.46 -12.07 20.43
CA ALA A 62 -5.29 -11.35 20.95
C ALA A 62 -5.39 -9.95 20.34
N CYS A 63 -6.12 -9.07 21.02
CA CYS A 63 -6.70 -7.87 20.42
C CYS A 63 -5.68 -6.77 20.16
N HIS A 64 -4.62 -6.70 20.98
CA HIS A 64 -3.54 -5.73 20.81
C HIS A 64 -2.58 -6.16 19.71
N LYS A 65 -2.14 -5.21 18.89
CA LYS A 65 -1.10 -5.43 17.87
C LYS A 65 0.13 -6.08 18.51
N GLU A 66 0.60 -5.55 19.63
CA GLU A 66 1.77 -6.06 20.35
C GLU A 66 1.59 -7.49 20.84
N CYS A 67 0.45 -7.81 21.46
CA CYS A 67 0.14 -9.18 21.89
C CYS A 67 0.13 -10.16 20.72
N ARG A 68 -0.47 -9.77 19.59
CA ARG A 68 -0.48 -10.60 18.37
C ARG A 68 0.93 -10.85 17.83
N MET A 69 1.78 -9.82 17.82
CA MET A 69 3.17 -9.95 17.36
C MET A 69 3.99 -10.84 18.31
N LYS A 70 3.85 -10.66 19.63
CA LYS A 70 4.52 -11.50 20.65
C LYS A 70 4.06 -12.95 20.56
N GLU A 71 2.76 -13.17 20.48
CA GLU A 71 2.19 -14.51 20.29
C GLU A 71 2.75 -15.19 19.04
N GLN A 72 2.74 -14.51 17.90
CA GLN A 72 3.28 -15.04 16.65
C GLN A 72 4.77 -15.38 16.74
N SER A 73 5.54 -14.58 17.49
CA SER A 73 6.95 -14.86 17.75
C SER A 73 7.16 -16.13 18.58
N LEU A 74 6.24 -16.45 19.50
CA LEU A 74 6.32 -17.63 20.36
C LEU A 74 5.84 -18.90 19.66
N CYS A 75 4.73 -18.82 18.91
CA CYS A 75 4.14 -19.98 18.25
C CYS A 75 4.67 -20.23 16.83
N GLY A 76 5.43 -19.29 16.28
CA GLY A 76 6.03 -19.37 14.95
C GLY A 76 5.02 -19.23 13.80
N SER A 77 5.51 -19.35 12.57
CA SER A 77 4.66 -19.29 11.38
C SER A 77 3.79 -20.54 11.25
N PRO A 78 2.47 -20.43 10.98
CA PRO A 78 1.62 -21.58 10.68
C PRO A 78 2.14 -22.43 9.51
N PHE A 79 2.87 -21.80 8.58
CA PHE A 79 3.45 -22.46 7.42
C PHE A 79 4.75 -23.21 7.72
N ALA A 80 5.28 -23.14 8.95
CA ALA A 80 6.35 -24.05 9.38
C ALA A 80 5.85 -25.51 9.47
N ASN A 81 4.55 -25.71 9.72
CA ASN A 81 3.96 -27.04 9.81
C ASN A 81 3.65 -27.59 8.40
N LYS A 82 4.21 -28.76 8.09
CA LYS A 82 4.02 -29.46 6.80
C LYS A 82 2.55 -29.77 6.52
N GLU A 83 1.78 -30.20 7.51
CA GLU A 83 0.35 -30.53 7.35
C GLU A 83 -0.47 -29.31 6.91
N VAL A 84 -0.13 -28.12 7.43
CA VAL A 84 -0.78 -26.85 7.07
C VAL A 84 -0.47 -26.47 5.63
N ARG A 85 0.79 -26.65 5.21
CA ARG A 85 1.22 -26.40 3.83
C ARG A 85 0.47 -27.31 2.85
N GLU A 86 0.38 -28.60 3.15
CA GLU A 86 -0.31 -29.56 2.28
C GLU A 86 -1.82 -29.28 2.21
N LYS A 87 -2.48 -28.98 3.34
CA LYS A 87 -3.90 -28.52 3.34
C LYS A 87 -4.11 -27.26 2.50
N SER A 88 -3.16 -26.32 2.54
CA SER A 88 -3.22 -25.11 1.71
C SER A 88 -3.11 -25.43 0.23
N LYS A 89 -2.18 -26.32 -0.16
CA LYS A 89 -2.03 -26.75 -1.56
C LYS A 89 -3.26 -27.49 -2.06
N GLU A 90 -3.80 -28.42 -1.27
CA GLU A 90 -5.02 -29.16 -1.61
C GLU A 90 -6.21 -28.22 -1.84
N THR A 91 -6.36 -27.20 -1.00
CA THR A 91 -7.40 -26.19 -1.16
C THR A 91 -7.21 -25.37 -2.43
N ASN A 92 -5.97 -24.97 -2.73
CA ASN A 92 -5.66 -24.25 -3.97
C ASN A 92 -5.89 -25.10 -5.21
N LEU A 93 -5.53 -26.39 -5.17
CA LEU A 93 -5.80 -27.35 -6.24
C LEU A 93 -7.30 -27.49 -6.48
N LYS A 94 -8.10 -27.67 -5.42
CA LYS A 94 -9.57 -27.77 -5.53
C LYS A 94 -10.22 -26.50 -6.08
N ARG A 95 -9.71 -25.32 -5.72
CA ARG A 95 -10.31 -24.03 -6.10
C ARG A 95 -9.84 -23.52 -7.45
N TYR A 96 -8.57 -23.74 -7.77
CA TYR A 96 -7.87 -23.04 -8.84
C TYR A 96 -7.15 -23.98 -9.80
N GLY A 97 -7.04 -25.27 -9.51
CA GLY A 97 -6.30 -26.25 -10.31
C GLY A 97 -4.77 -26.17 -10.17
N PHE A 98 -4.26 -25.33 -9.27
CA PHE A 98 -2.83 -25.12 -9.06
C PHE A 98 -2.47 -25.22 -7.57
N GLU A 99 -1.26 -25.66 -7.25
CA GLU A 99 -0.78 -25.70 -5.86
C GLU A 99 -0.67 -24.29 -5.27
N TYR A 100 -0.32 -23.31 -6.10
CA TYR A 100 -0.16 -21.91 -5.72
C TYR A 100 -1.08 -21.02 -6.55
N ALA A 101 -1.85 -20.17 -5.87
CA ALA A 101 -2.76 -19.22 -6.52
C ALA A 101 -2.03 -18.29 -7.52
N SER A 102 -0.75 -17.99 -7.29
CA SER A 102 0.08 -17.19 -8.19
C SER A 102 0.36 -17.85 -9.54
N GLN A 103 0.23 -19.17 -9.66
CA GLN A 103 0.38 -19.89 -10.93
C GLN A 103 -0.87 -19.75 -11.82
N ASN A 104 -2.01 -19.42 -11.23
CA ASN A 104 -3.25 -19.22 -11.97
C ASN A 104 -3.22 -17.85 -12.67
N LYS A 105 -3.16 -17.86 -14.01
CA LYS A 105 -3.14 -16.65 -14.83
C LYS A 105 -4.36 -15.76 -14.62
N GLU A 106 -5.54 -16.32 -14.36
CA GLU A 106 -6.76 -15.54 -14.11
C GLU A 106 -6.63 -14.73 -12.82
N ILE A 107 -6.06 -15.32 -11.76
CA ILE A 107 -5.79 -14.61 -10.51
C ILE A 107 -4.76 -13.50 -10.74
N GLY A 108 -3.70 -13.78 -11.49
CA GLY A 108 -2.71 -12.77 -11.89
C GLY A 108 -3.35 -11.59 -12.63
N ASN A 109 -4.22 -11.87 -13.60
CA ASN A 109 -4.94 -10.85 -14.36
C ASN A 109 -5.86 -10.00 -13.46
N ARG A 110 -6.61 -10.63 -12.55
CA ARG A 110 -7.46 -9.90 -11.58
C ARG A 110 -6.63 -8.95 -10.70
N ILE A 111 -5.45 -9.40 -10.24
CA ILE A 111 -4.53 -8.56 -9.46
C ILE A 111 -4.02 -7.39 -10.31
N SER A 112 -3.61 -7.64 -11.57
CA SER A 112 -3.15 -6.60 -12.50
C SER A 112 -4.23 -5.54 -12.75
N ILE A 113 -5.46 -5.97 -13.06
CA ILE A 113 -6.60 -5.05 -13.26
C ILE A 113 -6.84 -4.19 -12.03
N ALA A 114 -6.86 -4.79 -10.83
CA ALA A 114 -7.07 -4.07 -9.59
C ALA A 114 -5.96 -3.03 -9.34
N ARG A 115 -4.69 -3.36 -9.62
CA ARG A 115 -3.57 -2.42 -9.53
C ARG A 115 -3.71 -1.28 -10.53
N LYS A 116 -3.93 -1.58 -11.82
CA LYS A 116 -4.16 -0.58 -12.87
C LYS A 116 -5.26 0.41 -12.51
N SER A 117 -6.36 -0.07 -11.93
CA SER A 117 -7.47 0.81 -11.49
C SER A 117 -7.07 1.83 -10.42
N LYS A 118 -6.14 1.49 -9.52
CA LYS A 118 -5.63 2.42 -8.49
C LYS A 118 -4.68 3.44 -9.10
N VAL A 119 -3.76 2.98 -9.95
CA VAL A 119 -2.82 3.85 -10.66
C VAL A 119 -3.58 4.84 -11.55
N ARG A 120 -4.61 4.37 -12.26
CA ARG A 120 -5.47 5.22 -13.09
C ARG A 120 -6.09 6.37 -12.29
N LYS A 121 -6.67 6.10 -11.12
CA LYS A 121 -7.21 7.15 -10.23
C LYS A 121 -6.16 8.18 -9.82
N LYS A 122 -4.91 7.76 -9.61
CA LYS A 122 -3.79 8.65 -9.28
C LYS A 122 -3.43 9.54 -10.48
N ILE A 123 -3.46 8.97 -11.70
CA ILE A 123 -3.24 9.72 -12.95
C ILE A 123 -4.38 10.68 -13.23
N ASP A 124 -5.63 10.28 -13.07
CA ASP A 124 -6.77 11.17 -13.27
C ASP A 124 -6.69 12.36 -12.28
N ASN A 125 -6.25 12.13 -11.04
CA ASN A 125 -5.97 13.20 -10.08
C ASN A 125 -4.81 14.12 -10.52
N LEU A 126 -3.74 13.55 -11.08
CA LEU A 126 -2.60 14.29 -11.64
C LEU A 126 -3.04 15.20 -12.79
N LEU A 127 -3.74 14.64 -13.79
CA LEU A 127 -4.21 15.35 -14.98
C LEU A 127 -5.13 16.51 -14.60
N PHE A 128 -6.09 16.26 -13.71
CA PHE A 128 -6.98 17.29 -13.18
C PHE A 128 -6.23 18.50 -12.58
N ARG A 129 -5.05 18.28 -11.98
CA ARG A 129 -4.26 19.33 -11.31
C ARG A 129 -3.24 20.01 -12.20
N MET A 130 -2.90 19.43 -13.35
CA MET A 130 -1.75 19.84 -14.16
C MET A 130 -2.08 20.23 -15.59
N ASP A 131 -3.08 19.61 -16.20
CA ASP A 131 -3.40 19.82 -17.61
C ASP A 131 -4.88 20.12 -17.80
N PRO A 132 -5.30 21.37 -17.50
CA PRO A 132 -6.68 21.79 -17.72
C PRO A 132 -7.01 21.97 -19.22
N LEU A 133 -6.01 21.96 -20.11
CA LEU A 133 -6.18 22.18 -21.56
C LEU A 133 -6.25 20.86 -22.36
N GLY A 134 -5.79 19.75 -21.80
CA GLY A 134 -6.00 18.39 -22.32
C GLY A 134 -5.01 17.94 -23.39
N GLU A 135 -3.79 18.50 -23.40
CA GLU A 135 -2.75 18.16 -24.38
C GLU A 135 -1.91 16.93 -23.98
N THR A 136 -2.14 16.39 -22.79
CA THR A 136 -1.39 15.24 -22.24
C THR A 136 -1.86 13.91 -22.84
N SER A 137 -0.92 13.12 -23.39
CA SER A 137 -1.22 11.76 -23.81
C SER A 137 -0.93 10.75 -22.70
N VAL A 138 -1.89 9.85 -22.45
CA VAL A 138 -1.73 8.74 -21.50
C VAL A 138 -1.60 7.44 -22.29
N HIS A 139 -0.53 6.70 -22.06
CA HIS A 139 -0.33 5.37 -22.65
C HIS A 139 -0.31 4.31 -21.55
N GLU A 140 -1.17 3.31 -21.68
CA GLU A 140 -1.28 2.20 -20.74
C GLU A 140 -0.56 0.97 -21.28
N TYR A 141 0.30 0.39 -20.44
CA TYR A 141 1.03 -0.84 -20.71
C TYR A 141 0.62 -1.92 -19.70
N ASP A 142 1.14 -3.14 -19.88
CA ASP A 142 0.83 -4.27 -18.99
C ASP A 142 1.31 -4.07 -17.56
N ASP A 143 2.46 -3.41 -17.40
CA ASP A 143 3.16 -3.25 -16.12
C ASP A 143 3.26 -1.80 -15.64
N HIS A 144 2.86 -0.81 -16.45
CA HIS A 144 2.90 0.61 -16.07
C HIS A 144 1.94 1.45 -16.89
N ILE A 145 1.71 2.68 -16.44
CA ILE A 145 1.06 3.72 -17.23
C ILE A 145 2.08 4.85 -17.38
N SER A 146 2.24 5.35 -18.60
CA SER A 146 3.05 6.54 -18.89
C SER A 146 2.16 7.72 -19.22
N VAL A 147 2.50 8.88 -18.67
CA VAL A 147 1.87 10.16 -18.98
C VAL A 147 2.91 11.02 -19.70
N SER A 148 2.56 11.50 -20.89
CA SER A 148 3.40 12.30 -21.77
C SER A 148 2.86 13.71 -21.94
N PHE A 149 3.65 14.69 -21.53
CA PHE A 149 3.41 16.11 -21.76
C PHE A 149 4.22 16.54 -22.99
N LEU A 150 3.57 17.21 -23.95
CA LEU A 150 4.20 17.76 -25.14
C LEU A 150 4.42 19.25 -24.92
N GLU A 151 5.62 19.65 -24.52
CA GLU A 151 6.03 21.05 -24.54
C GLU A 151 7.52 21.15 -24.87
N HIS A 152 7.88 22.06 -25.79
CA HIS A 152 9.27 22.43 -26.10
C HIS A 152 10.22 21.25 -26.38
N ASP A 153 9.86 20.37 -27.32
CA ASP A 153 10.68 19.22 -27.78
C ASP A 153 11.09 18.22 -26.68
N LEU A 154 10.43 18.26 -25.50
CA LEU A 154 10.72 17.40 -24.36
C LEU A 154 9.50 16.54 -24.01
N THR A 155 9.59 15.23 -24.29
CA THR A 155 8.57 14.29 -23.81
C THR A 155 8.92 13.84 -22.40
N PHE A 156 8.02 14.09 -21.44
CA PHE A 156 8.13 13.58 -20.08
C PHE A 156 7.43 12.25 -19.93
N ILE A 157 7.97 11.32 -19.14
CA ILE A 157 7.34 10.02 -18.90
C ILE A 157 7.25 9.77 -17.41
N LEU A 158 6.04 9.81 -16.87
CA LEU A 158 5.77 9.41 -15.48
C LEU A 158 5.44 7.93 -15.41
N ASN A 159 6.31 7.15 -14.79
CA ASN A 159 6.07 5.73 -14.58
C ASN A 159 5.64 5.47 -13.14
N PHE A 160 4.36 5.13 -12.97
CA PHE A 160 3.81 4.68 -11.69
C PHE A 160 4.01 3.17 -11.57
N ASN A 161 5.05 2.77 -10.83
CA ASN A 161 5.37 1.36 -10.64
C ASN A 161 4.84 0.89 -9.27
N ASP A 162 3.82 0.02 -9.29
CA ASP A 162 3.29 -0.63 -8.10
C ASP A 162 4.24 -1.78 -7.68
N SER A 163 4.99 -1.53 -6.61
CA SER A 163 5.76 -2.51 -5.83
C SER A 163 7.14 -2.96 -6.35
N CYS A 164 8.08 -2.99 -5.41
CA CYS A 164 9.36 -3.72 -5.47
C CYS A 164 9.22 -5.25 -5.62
N THR A 165 8.08 -5.81 -6.05
CA THR A 165 7.87 -7.28 -6.06
C THR A 165 7.78 -7.92 -7.45
N GLU A 166 7.76 -7.15 -8.55
CA GLU A 166 7.91 -7.73 -9.90
C GLU A 166 9.37 -7.95 -10.33
N LEU A 167 10.32 -7.52 -9.49
CA LEU A 167 11.76 -7.72 -9.67
C LEU A 167 12.30 -9.05 -9.10
N ALA A 168 11.43 -10.01 -8.76
CA ALA A 168 11.88 -11.39 -8.57
C ALA A 168 11.97 -12.17 -9.89
N GLY A 169 11.47 -11.62 -11.02
CA GLY A 169 11.45 -12.32 -12.31
C GLY A 169 11.64 -11.45 -13.56
N ALA A 170 11.37 -10.14 -13.52
CA ALA A 170 11.76 -9.24 -14.60
C ALA A 170 13.26 -9.00 -14.51
N ASN A 171 14.05 -9.65 -15.38
CA ASN A 171 15.49 -9.45 -15.49
C ASN A 171 15.81 -7.95 -15.44
N ARG A 172 16.78 -7.55 -14.59
CA ARG A 172 17.34 -6.17 -14.51
C ARG A 172 17.60 -5.57 -15.90
N THR A 173 17.92 -6.42 -16.86
CA THR A 173 18.06 -6.17 -18.29
C THR A 173 16.83 -5.51 -18.96
N ALA A 174 15.60 -5.89 -18.61
CA ALA A 174 14.38 -5.32 -19.18
C ALA A 174 14.14 -3.87 -18.71
N GLN A 175 14.45 -3.57 -17.45
CA GLN A 175 14.36 -2.20 -16.92
C GLN A 175 15.44 -1.28 -17.50
N LEU A 176 16.66 -1.80 -17.69
CA LEU A 176 17.75 -1.08 -18.35
C LEU A 176 17.42 -0.79 -19.83
N LYS A 177 16.90 -1.77 -20.56
CA LYS A 177 16.44 -1.59 -21.94
C LYS A 177 15.32 -0.55 -22.07
N LYS A 178 14.38 -0.50 -21.12
CA LYS A 178 13.34 0.55 -21.08
C LYS A 178 13.99 1.93 -20.89
N LYS A 179 14.90 2.11 -19.93
CA LYS A 179 15.61 3.38 -19.73
C LYS A 179 16.40 3.82 -20.96
N GLU A 180 17.09 2.89 -21.61
CA GLU A 180 17.82 3.15 -22.86
C GLU A 180 16.87 3.56 -24.00
N TYR A 181 15.74 2.85 -24.17
CA TYR A 181 14.73 3.17 -25.19
C TYR A 181 14.21 4.61 -25.09
N TRP A 182 13.96 5.11 -23.88
CA TRP A 182 13.47 6.47 -23.67
C TRP A 182 14.56 7.53 -23.87
N ASN A 183 15.78 7.26 -23.39
CA ASN A 183 16.91 8.19 -23.53
C ASN A 183 17.31 8.41 -24.99
N VAL A 184 17.24 7.37 -25.83
CA VAL A 184 17.60 7.45 -27.27
C VAL A 184 16.70 8.41 -28.05
N ARG A 185 15.47 8.68 -27.57
CA ARG A 185 14.53 9.61 -28.21
C ARG A 185 14.57 11.04 -27.66
N GLY A 186 15.51 11.36 -26.77
CA GLY A 186 15.57 12.67 -26.10
C GLY A 186 14.51 12.85 -25.00
N ASN A 187 13.82 11.78 -24.61
CA ASN A 187 12.75 11.83 -23.61
C ASN A 187 13.31 11.80 -22.19
N ARG A 188 12.73 12.58 -21.27
CA ARG A 188 13.10 12.57 -19.84
C ARG A 188 12.13 11.69 -19.07
N CYS A 189 12.62 10.57 -18.54
CA CYS A 189 11.82 9.63 -17.76
C CYS A 189 11.94 9.92 -16.25
N PHE A 190 10.80 10.04 -15.57
CA PHE A 190 10.73 10.18 -14.12
C PHE A 190 9.91 9.03 -13.52
N GLN A 191 10.56 8.20 -12.71
CA GLN A 191 9.90 7.08 -12.06
C GLN A 191 9.34 7.51 -10.72
N VAL A 192 8.04 7.27 -10.51
CA VAL A 192 7.34 7.55 -9.27
C VAL A 192 6.84 6.24 -8.69
N PHE A 193 7.34 5.85 -7.52
CA PHE A 193 6.82 4.68 -6.83
C PHE A 193 5.52 5.00 -6.09
N GLU A 194 4.68 3.97 -5.92
CA GLU A 194 3.37 4.11 -5.26
C GLU A 194 3.46 4.82 -3.90
N HIS A 195 4.35 4.36 -3.04
CA HIS A 195 4.56 4.90 -1.69
C HIS A 195 5.06 6.36 -1.71
N GLN A 196 5.82 6.76 -2.74
CA GLN A 196 6.28 8.13 -2.88
C GLN A 196 5.12 9.04 -3.27
N TRP A 197 4.26 8.60 -4.19
CA TRP A 197 3.06 9.34 -4.55
C TRP A 197 2.14 9.54 -3.33
N GLU A 198 1.91 8.47 -2.57
CA GLU A 198 1.04 8.53 -1.39
C GLU A 198 1.56 9.47 -0.30
N ALA A 199 2.87 9.45 -0.05
CA ALA A 199 3.46 10.31 0.97
C ALA A 199 3.76 11.74 0.50
N ARG A 200 4.01 11.95 -0.80
CA ARG A 200 4.68 13.15 -1.32
C ARG A 200 4.11 13.68 -2.65
N SER A 201 2.86 13.35 -3.00
CA SER A 201 2.24 13.78 -4.27
C SER A 201 2.31 15.29 -4.53
N ASP A 202 2.05 16.14 -3.54
CA ASP A 202 2.11 17.61 -3.72
C ASP A 202 3.51 18.11 -4.08
N GLN A 203 4.56 17.52 -3.49
CA GLN A 203 5.95 17.84 -3.80
C GLN A 203 6.31 17.41 -5.23
N ILE A 204 5.88 16.20 -5.62
CA ILE A 204 6.08 15.67 -6.97
C ILE A 204 5.40 16.59 -7.99
N LEU A 205 4.17 17.03 -7.72
CA LEU A 205 3.43 17.94 -8.59
C LEU A 205 4.12 19.30 -8.74
N ASN A 206 4.59 19.89 -7.65
CA ASN A 206 5.31 21.16 -7.70
C ASN A 206 6.62 21.05 -8.51
N PHE A 207 7.32 19.93 -8.37
CA PHE A 207 8.51 19.64 -9.15
C PHE A 207 8.18 19.53 -10.66
N LEU A 208 7.12 18.78 -11.00
CA LEU A 208 6.68 18.65 -12.38
C LEU A 208 6.26 19.99 -12.99
N LYS A 209 5.49 20.81 -12.26
CA LYS A 209 5.11 22.17 -12.69
C LYS A 209 6.33 23.06 -12.94
N THR A 210 7.39 22.89 -12.15
CA THR A 210 8.64 23.65 -12.33
C THR A 210 9.36 23.26 -13.61
N ILE A 211 9.46 21.95 -13.87
CA ILE A 211 10.14 21.41 -15.05
C ILE A 211 9.36 21.72 -16.33
N LEU A 212 8.03 21.58 -16.29
CA LEU A 212 7.11 21.90 -17.38
C LEU A 212 6.84 23.40 -17.50
N HIS A 213 7.53 24.24 -16.72
CA HIS A 213 7.33 25.69 -16.75
C HIS A 213 5.90 26.21 -16.50
N PHE A 214 5.01 25.38 -15.95
CA PHE A 214 3.64 25.73 -15.55
C PHE A 214 3.54 26.65 -14.33
N ASN A 215 4.65 26.96 -13.67
CA ASN A 215 4.67 27.94 -12.59
C ASN A 215 4.47 29.36 -13.14
N ALA A 216 3.34 29.97 -12.82
CA ALA A 216 3.05 31.37 -13.16
C ALA A 216 4.08 32.36 -12.57
N VAL A 217 4.71 32.00 -11.44
CA VAL A 217 5.70 32.84 -10.75
C VAL A 217 7.06 32.15 -10.76
N LYS A 218 8.06 32.80 -11.36
CA LYS A 218 9.47 32.38 -11.31
C LYS A 218 10.20 33.22 -10.27
N VAL A 219 10.66 32.60 -9.19
CA VAL A 219 11.49 33.27 -8.17
C VAL A 219 12.96 33.02 -8.51
N ALA A 220 13.65 34.07 -8.95
CA ALA A 220 15.09 34.00 -9.21
C ALA A 220 15.87 33.98 -7.89
N GLY A 221 16.91 33.16 -7.78
CA GLY A 221 17.69 33.01 -6.53
C GLY A 221 18.28 34.31 -5.97
N ARG A 222 18.49 35.34 -6.81
CA ARG A 222 18.94 36.67 -6.39
C ARG A 222 17.87 37.51 -5.68
N LYS A 223 16.61 37.04 -5.68
CA LYS A 223 15.47 37.64 -4.96
C LYS A 223 15.11 36.89 -3.67
N CYS A 224 15.88 35.86 -3.31
CA CYS A 224 15.68 35.11 -2.08
C CYS A 224 16.59 35.63 -0.97
N VAL A 225 16.08 35.62 0.27
CA VAL A 225 16.89 35.88 1.47
C VAL A 225 17.33 34.53 2.04
N ILE A 226 18.59 34.43 2.47
CA ILE A 226 19.10 33.21 3.10
C ILE A 226 18.47 33.08 4.49
N SER A 227 17.77 31.97 4.72
CA SER A 227 17.22 31.63 6.03
C SER A 227 18.24 30.85 6.87
N SER A 228 18.20 31.02 8.20
CA SER A 228 18.92 30.20 9.17
C SER A 228 18.13 28.95 9.61
N ASP A 229 17.02 28.66 8.95
CA ASP A 229 16.20 27.47 9.21
C ASP A 229 17.00 26.18 9.05
N ASN A 230 16.60 25.15 9.81
CA ASN A 230 17.24 23.86 9.77
C ASN A 230 17.13 23.22 8.38
N CYS A 231 18.27 23.05 7.71
CA CYS A 231 18.36 22.41 6.39
C CYS A 231 17.63 21.07 6.35
N LYS A 232 17.69 20.24 7.40
CA LYS A 232 17.02 18.94 7.42
C LYS A 232 15.52 19.05 7.18
N ASP A 233 14.88 19.98 7.88
CA ASP A 233 13.43 20.16 7.83
C ASP A 233 13.00 20.74 6.47
N ILE A 234 13.82 21.64 5.91
CA ILE A 234 13.62 22.17 4.56
C ILE A 234 13.72 21.08 3.51
N PHE A 235 14.78 20.25 3.54
CA PHE A 235 14.97 19.18 2.56
C PHE A 235 13.86 18.13 2.67
N ASN A 236 13.45 17.74 3.88
CA ASN A 236 12.34 16.80 4.06
C ASN A 236 11.01 17.34 3.53
N SER A 237 10.78 18.65 3.65
CA SER A 237 9.53 19.29 3.27
C SER A 237 9.46 19.68 1.79
N ASN A 238 10.61 19.84 1.11
CA ASN A 238 10.66 20.43 -0.23
C ASN A 238 11.43 19.59 -1.26
N HIS A 239 12.28 18.65 -0.84
CA HIS A 239 13.07 17.83 -1.76
C HIS A 239 12.49 16.43 -1.91
N ILE A 240 12.40 15.94 -3.15
CA ILE A 240 11.76 14.65 -3.44
C ILE A 240 12.46 13.46 -2.77
N GLN A 241 13.77 13.54 -2.57
CA GLN A 241 14.55 12.53 -1.85
C GLN A 241 14.55 12.72 -0.33
N GLY A 242 14.07 13.87 0.18
CA GLY A 242 14.25 14.26 1.58
C GLY A 242 15.69 14.62 1.90
N TYR A 243 15.99 14.78 3.20
CA TYR A 243 17.36 14.87 3.70
C TYR A 243 17.96 13.46 3.78
N GLY A 244 19.14 13.28 3.18
CA GLY A 244 19.86 11.99 3.10
C GLY A 244 20.34 11.47 4.44
#